data_AF-A0A4S8JUB6-F1
#
_entry.id   AF-A0A4S8JUB6-F1
#
_cell.length_a   1.000
_cell.length_b   1.000
_cell.length_c   1.000
_cell.angle_alpha   90.00
_cell.angle_beta   90.00
_cell.angle_gamma   90.00
#
_symmetry.space_group_name_H-M   'P 1'
#
loop_
_entity.id
_entity.type
_entity.pdbx_description
1 polymer ?
#
loop_
_entity_poly.entity_id
_entity_poly.type
_entity_poly.pdbx_seq_one_letter_code
_entity_poly.pdbx_strand_id
1 'polypeptide(L)'
;MARGARHPRRPPTLILVALLTISVVLLVLLALGAFSLPAISKDGRVAEVRRSVREARDELQETGEQWTEVLSWEPRAFLYHNFLSKEECKYLIDLAKPYMKKSTVVDSTTGRSTDSRVRTSSGMFLRRGQDKIIRAIEKRIADFTFIPVEHGEGLQVLHYEVGQKYEPHYDYFVDEFNTRNGGQRLATLLMYLSDVEEGGETVFPSAKVFSSSLRRYTELSECGKKGLSIKPKMGDALLFWSMRPDATLDPSSLHG
;
A
#
# COMPACT_ATOMS: atom_id res chain seq x y z
N MET A 1 16.38 -32.85 61.37
CA MET A 1 16.54 -31.77 60.36
C MET A 1 17.48 -32.23 59.26
N ALA A 2 17.18 -31.90 58.01
CA ALA A 2 17.51 -32.64 56.81
C ALA A 2 19.01 -32.66 56.37
N ARG A 3 19.38 -33.75 55.70
CA ARG A 3 20.67 -34.00 55.03
C ARG A 3 20.76 -33.22 53.70
N GLY A 4 21.87 -32.52 53.47
CA GLY A 4 22.25 -31.97 52.16
C GLY A 4 23.37 -32.77 51.52
N ALA A 5 23.07 -33.54 50.48
CA ALA A 5 24.04 -34.29 49.69
C ALA A 5 24.70 -33.39 48.63
N ARG A 6 26.04 -33.34 48.59
CA ARG A 6 26.80 -32.67 47.53
C ARG A 6 26.94 -33.60 46.33
N HIS A 7 26.47 -33.17 45.16
CA HIS A 7 26.69 -33.85 43.88
C HIS A 7 28.15 -33.68 43.40
N PRO A 8 28.81 -34.71 42.86
CA PRO A 8 30.14 -34.58 42.27
C PRO A 8 30.05 -33.93 40.88
N ARG A 9 30.81 -32.86 40.65
CA ARG A 9 30.98 -32.26 39.32
C ARG A 9 31.91 -33.15 38.49
N ARG A 10 31.43 -33.65 37.34
CA ARG A 10 32.25 -34.39 36.36
C ARG A 10 33.35 -33.47 35.79
N PRO A 11 34.58 -33.95 35.57
CA PRO A 11 35.68 -33.11 35.10
C PRO A 11 35.48 -32.70 33.62
N PRO A 12 35.88 -31.47 33.23
CA PRO A 12 35.71 -30.93 31.88
C PRO A 12 36.49 -31.70 30.80
N THR A 13 37.42 -32.55 31.19
CA THR A 13 38.27 -33.37 30.32
C THR A 13 37.49 -34.41 29.52
N LEU A 14 36.44 -35.00 30.09
CA LEU A 14 35.61 -36.01 29.38
C LEU A 14 34.79 -35.40 28.25
N ILE A 15 34.32 -34.16 28.43
CA ILE A 15 33.56 -33.42 27.41
C ILE A 15 34.50 -33.02 26.26
N LEU A 16 35.71 -32.56 26.60
CA LEU A 16 36.69 -32.16 25.59
C LEU A 16 37.16 -33.35 24.74
N VAL A 17 37.39 -34.52 25.36
CA VAL A 17 37.72 -35.75 24.64
C VAL A 17 36.56 -36.20 23.75
N ALA A 18 35.32 -36.13 24.24
CA ALA A 18 34.15 -36.47 23.42
C ALA A 18 34.03 -35.55 22.19
N LEU A 19 34.19 -34.23 22.34
CA LEU A 19 34.12 -33.28 21.23
C LEU A 19 35.24 -33.50 20.19
N LEU A 20 36.47 -33.79 20.65
CA LEU A 20 37.58 -34.12 19.76
C LEU A 20 37.33 -35.41 18.98
N THR A 21 36.82 -36.45 19.65
CA THR A 21 36.49 -37.71 18.96
C THR A 21 35.38 -37.53 17.92
N ILE A 22 34.33 -36.76 18.23
CA ILE A 22 33.24 -36.46 17.28
C ILE A 22 33.79 -35.67 16.08
N SER A 23 34.66 -34.70 16.30
CA SER A 23 35.26 -33.90 15.22
C SER A 23 36.13 -34.75 14.30
N VAL A 24 36.95 -35.65 14.85
CA VAL A 24 37.78 -36.57 14.05
C VAL A 24 36.92 -37.54 13.24
N VAL A 25 35.85 -38.08 13.82
CA VAL A 25 34.91 -38.97 13.11
C VAL A 25 34.23 -38.23 11.96
N LEU A 26 33.79 -36.98 12.17
CA LEU A 26 33.21 -36.13 11.13
C LEU A 26 34.18 -35.86 9.97
N LEU A 27 35.45 -35.56 10.27
CA LEU A 27 36.48 -35.33 9.27
C LEU A 27 36.79 -36.60 8.46
N VAL A 28 36.81 -37.77 9.10
CA VAL A 28 36.99 -39.06 8.42
C VAL A 28 35.80 -39.38 7.52
N LEU A 29 34.57 -39.13 7.97
CA LEU A 29 33.36 -39.34 7.15
C LEU A 29 33.29 -38.39 5.94
N LEU A 30 33.77 -37.15 6.09
CA LEU A 30 33.92 -36.20 4.98
C LEU A 30 35.01 -36.64 3.99
N ALA A 31 36.16 -37.12 4.48
CA ALA A 31 37.26 -37.61 3.64
C ALA A 31 36.91 -38.90 2.88
N LEU A 32 36.06 -39.75 3.45
CA LEU A 32 35.56 -40.97 2.83
C LEU A 32 34.34 -40.74 1.92
N GLY A 33 33.84 -39.51 1.82
CA GLY A 33 32.67 -39.17 0.98
C GLY A 33 31.34 -39.75 1.47
N ALA A 34 31.28 -40.27 2.70
CA ALA A 34 30.08 -40.83 3.30
C ALA A 34 29.11 -39.75 3.82
N PHE A 35 29.55 -38.49 3.88
CA PHE A 35 28.75 -37.33 4.24
C PHE A 35 29.06 -36.17 3.30
N SER A 36 28.05 -35.65 2.60
CA SER A 36 28.17 -34.47 1.74
C SER A 36 27.67 -33.25 2.51
N LEU A 37 28.50 -32.20 2.61
CA LEU A 37 27.99 -30.87 2.95
C LEU A 37 26.98 -30.44 1.88
N PRO A 38 25.90 -29.70 2.21
CA PRO A 38 25.02 -29.15 1.21
C PRO A 38 25.83 -28.21 0.32
N ALA A 39 26.23 -28.70 -0.85
CA ALA A 39 26.87 -27.90 -1.86
C ALA A 39 25.83 -26.88 -2.33
N ILE A 40 25.97 -25.62 -1.91
CA ILE A 40 25.32 -24.51 -2.57
C ILE A 40 25.93 -24.43 -3.95
N SER A 41 25.32 -25.16 -4.88
CA SER A 41 25.64 -25.11 -6.29
C SER A 41 25.46 -23.66 -6.75
N LYS A 42 26.55 -23.05 -7.28
CA LYS A 42 26.48 -21.76 -7.99
C LYS A 42 25.38 -21.80 -9.06
N ASP A 43 25.14 -22.96 -9.65
CA ASP A 43 24.14 -23.18 -10.68
C ASP A 43 22.70 -23.06 -10.15
N GLY A 44 22.46 -23.53 -8.91
CA GLY A 44 21.16 -23.39 -8.24
C GLY A 44 20.82 -21.93 -7.91
N ARG A 45 21.81 -21.15 -7.45
CA ARG A 45 21.64 -19.72 -7.17
C ARG A 45 21.42 -18.91 -8.45
N VAL A 46 22.12 -19.27 -9.53
CA VAL A 46 21.94 -18.63 -10.85
C VAL A 46 20.59 -18.99 -11.46
N ALA A 47 20.12 -20.23 -11.31
CA ALA A 47 18.79 -20.65 -11.76
C ALA A 47 17.67 -19.94 -10.98
N GLU A 48 17.82 -19.81 -9.66
CA GLU A 48 16.87 -19.09 -8.82
C GLU A 48 16.82 -17.60 -9.16
N VAL A 49 17.98 -16.94 -9.31
CA VAL A 49 18.06 -15.54 -9.74
C VAL A 49 17.49 -15.37 -11.15
N ARG A 50 17.78 -16.27 -12.10
CA ARG A 50 17.20 -16.21 -13.46
C ARG A 50 15.69 -16.37 -13.45
N ARG A 51 15.16 -17.23 -12.58
CA ARG A 51 13.72 -17.40 -12.40
C ARG A 51 13.09 -16.14 -11.81
N SER A 52 13.65 -15.58 -10.74
CA SER A 52 13.17 -14.32 -10.16
C SER A 52 13.27 -13.14 -11.13
N VAL A 53 14.32 -13.09 -11.96
CA VAL A 53 14.47 -12.05 -13.01
C VAL A 53 13.47 -12.25 -14.14
N ARG A 54 13.11 -13.50 -14.49
CA ARG A 54 12.02 -13.79 -15.44
C ARG A 54 10.66 -13.41 -14.86
N GLU A 55 10.36 -13.86 -13.65
CA GLU A 55 9.12 -13.53 -12.93
C GLU A 55 8.95 -12.01 -12.81
N ALA A 56 10.00 -11.28 -12.40
CA ALA A 56 9.97 -9.82 -12.34
C ALA A 56 9.83 -9.15 -13.73
N ARG A 57 10.43 -9.73 -14.78
CA ARG A 57 10.30 -9.23 -16.16
C ARG A 57 8.90 -9.45 -16.72
N ASP A 58 8.31 -10.60 -16.45
CA ASP A 58 6.97 -10.96 -16.90
C ASP A 58 5.94 -10.06 -16.17
N GLU A 59 6.12 -9.82 -14.86
CA GLU A 59 5.33 -8.84 -14.09
C GLU A 59 5.47 -7.40 -14.64
N LEU A 60 6.68 -6.95 -14.98
CA LEU A 60 6.95 -5.65 -15.61
C LEU A 60 6.35 -5.54 -17.03
N GLN A 61 6.29 -6.64 -17.78
CA GLN A 61 5.67 -6.66 -19.11
C GLN A 61 4.14 -6.59 -19.04
N GLU A 62 3.51 -7.20 -18.03
CA GLU A 62 2.06 -7.12 -17.83
C GLU A 62 1.60 -5.76 -17.27
N THR A 63 2.39 -5.15 -16.38
CA THR A 63 2.06 -3.84 -15.78
C THR A 63 2.47 -2.65 -16.64
N GLY A 64 3.45 -2.80 -17.54
CA GLY A 64 4.09 -1.68 -18.22
C GLY A 64 5.07 -0.96 -17.29
N GLU A 65 5.99 -0.17 -17.85
CA GLU A 65 6.99 0.53 -17.03
C GLU A 65 6.31 1.52 -16.08
N GLN A 66 6.55 1.36 -14.78
CA GLN A 66 6.05 2.25 -13.75
C GLN A 66 6.81 3.58 -13.79
N TRP A 67 6.11 4.71 -13.83
CA TRP A 67 6.73 6.04 -13.79
C TRP A 67 5.87 7.05 -13.03
N THR A 68 6.47 8.18 -12.65
CA THR A 68 5.83 9.19 -11.79
C THR A 68 5.67 10.52 -12.53
N GLU A 69 4.48 11.10 -12.47
CA GLU A 69 4.20 12.47 -12.87
C GLU A 69 4.06 13.35 -11.62
N VAL A 70 4.80 14.48 -11.57
CA VAL A 70 4.65 15.49 -10.52
C VAL A 70 3.54 16.44 -10.96
N LEU A 71 2.42 16.44 -10.23
CA LEU A 71 1.25 17.23 -10.60
C LEU A 71 1.25 18.61 -9.93
N SER A 72 1.58 18.67 -8.65
CA SER A 72 1.60 19.92 -7.89
C SER A 72 2.48 19.81 -6.63
N TRP A 73 2.91 20.96 -6.15
CA TRP A 73 3.54 21.13 -4.84
C TRP A 73 2.60 21.74 -3.79
N GLU A 74 1.46 22.30 -4.22
CA GLU A 74 0.42 22.87 -3.35
C GLU A 74 -0.98 22.53 -3.95
N PRO A 75 -1.60 21.41 -3.54
CA PRO A 75 -1.09 20.43 -2.58
C PRO A 75 0.04 19.61 -3.20
N ARG A 76 0.86 18.95 -2.37
CA ARG A 76 1.81 17.96 -2.88
C ARG A 76 1.04 16.79 -3.47
N ALA A 77 1.09 16.63 -4.78
CA ALA A 77 0.35 15.61 -5.52
C ALA A 77 1.20 14.98 -6.61
N PHE A 78 1.21 13.65 -6.66
CA PHE A 78 1.98 12.83 -7.58
C PHE A 78 1.10 11.74 -8.17
N LEU A 79 1.19 11.51 -9.47
CA LEU A 79 0.51 10.41 -10.14
C LEU A 79 1.52 9.31 -10.46
N TYR A 80 1.27 8.12 -9.91
CA TYR A 80 2.02 6.91 -10.21
C TYR A 80 1.29 6.14 -11.30
N HIS A 81 1.88 6.12 -12.50
CA HIS A 81 1.33 5.35 -13.60
C HIS A 81 1.68 3.88 -13.47
N ASN A 82 0.72 3.01 -13.82
CA ASN A 82 0.89 1.55 -13.72
C ASN A 82 1.25 1.10 -12.29
N PHE A 83 0.62 1.71 -11.27
CA PHE A 83 0.84 1.36 -9.86
C PHE A 83 0.21 0.01 -9.48
N LEU A 84 -0.97 -0.28 -10.02
CA LEU A 84 -1.63 -1.59 -9.94
C LEU A 84 -1.59 -2.29 -11.29
N SER A 85 -1.49 -3.62 -11.27
CA SER A 85 -1.78 -4.42 -12.46
C SER A 85 -3.28 -4.44 -12.76
N LYS A 86 -3.65 -4.77 -14.00
CA LYS A 86 -5.08 -4.88 -14.37
C LYS A 86 -5.77 -6.00 -13.59
N GLU A 87 -5.04 -7.07 -13.29
CA GLU A 87 -5.47 -8.22 -12.53
C GLU A 87 -5.71 -7.84 -11.07
N GLU A 88 -4.83 -7.02 -10.47
CA GLU A 88 -5.03 -6.47 -9.13
C GLU A 88 -6.26 -5.56 -9.07
N CYS A 89 -6.45 -4.67 -10.06
CA CYS A 89 -7.64 -3.84 -10.14
C CYS A 89 -8.92 -4.68 -10.21
N LYS A 90 -8.97 -5.66 -11.12
CA LYS A 90 -10.11 -6.58 -11.26
C LYS A 90 -10.36 -7.37 -9.99
N TYR A 91 -9.31 -7.86 -9.35
CA TYR A 91 -9.39 -8.58 -8.08
C TYR A 91 -10.05 -7.73 -6.99
N LEU A 92 -9.63 -6.48 -6.81
CA LEU A 92 -10.22 -5.57 -5.82
C LEU A 92 -11.71 -5.29 -6.09
N ILE A 93 -12.07 -5.09 -7.37
CA ILE A 93 -13.47 -4.88 -7.78
C ILE A 93 -14.31 -6.13 -7.47
N ASP A 94 -13.88 -7.31 -7.92
CA ASP A 94 -14.62 -8.56 -7.76
C ASP A 94 -14.77 -8.95 -6.28
N LEU A 95 -13.74 -8.68 -5.47
CA LEU A 95 -13.76 -8.91 -4.03
C LEU A 95 -14.76 -7.99 -3.30
N ALA A 96 -14.84 -6.71 -3.69
CA ALA A 96 -15.69 -5.74 -3.03
C ALA A 96 -17.16 -5.78 -3.48
N LYS A 97 -17.42 -6.10 -4.76
CA LYS A 97 -18.74 -6.02 -5.41
C LYS A 97 -19.89 -6.68 -4.63
N PRO A 98 -19.76 -7.88 -4.03
CA PRO A 98 -20.86 -8.52 -3.30
C PRO A 98 -21.23 -7.81 -1.99
N TYR A 99 -20.37 -6.93 -1.48
CA TYR A 99 -20.47 -6.34 -0.15
C TYR A 99 -20.66 -4.81 -0.17
N MET A 100 -20.77 -4.22 -1.36
CA MET A 100 -20.97 -2.78 -1.52
C MET A 100 -22.26 -2.31 -0.86
N LYS A 101 -22.16 -1.23 -0.08
CA LYS A 101 -23.31 -0.53 0.52
C LYS A 101 -23.27 0.94 0.18
N LYS A 102 -24.40 1.62 0.25
CA LYS A 102 -24.45 3.08 0.06
C LYS A 102 -23.45 3.75 1.02
N SER A 103 -22.63 4.64 0.49
CA SER A 103 -21.58 5.32 1.26
C SER A 103 -22.21 6.29 2.24
N THR A 104 -21.56 6.45 3.38
CA THR A 104 -21.91 7.40 4.41
C THR A 104 -20.75 8.36 4.65
N VAL A 105 -21.02 9.50 5.28
CA VAL A 105 -19.99 10.45 5.74
C VAL A 105 -19.97 10.51 7.26
N VAL A 106 -18.80 10.83 7.83
CA VAL A 106 -18.69 11.07 9.26
C VAL A 106 -19.12 12.52 9.54
N ASP A 107 -20.15 12.68 10.34
CA ASP A 107 -20.61 13.98 10.80
C ASP A 107 -19.59 14.59 11.76
N SER A 108 -19.11 15.80 11.47
CA SER A 108 -18.04 16.46 12.24
C SER A 108 -18.47 16.91 13.64
N THR A 109 -19.78 17.03 13.90
CA THR A 109 -20.31 17.47 15.20
C THR A 109 -20.57 16.30 16.14
N THR A 110 -21.02 15.17 15.58
CA THR A 110 -21.48 14.01 16.34
C THR A 110 -20.56 12.80 16.21
N GLY A 111 -19.60 12.80 15.27
CA GLY A 111 -18.71 11.68 14.96
C GLY A 111 -19.43 10.46 14.37
N ARG A 112 -20.71 10.57 14.01
CA ARG A 112 -21.53 9.44 13.53
C ARG A 112 -21.59 9.40 12.02
N SER A 113 -21.71 8.18 11.49
CA SER A 113 -21.94 7.91 10.08
C SER A 113 -23.36 8.32 9.67
N THR A 114 -23.52 9.24 8.71
CA THR A 114 -24.81 9.74 8.21
C THR A 114 -25.00 9.51 6.70
N ASP A 115 -26.25 9.40 6.25
CA ASP A 115 -26.58 9.30 4.82
C ASP A 115 -26.21 10.62 4.13
N SER A 116 -25.43 10.53 3.06
CA SER A 116 -24.76 11.68 2.48
C SER A 116 -25.39 12.09 1.16
N ARG A 117 -25.85 13.34 1.07
CA ARG A 117 -26.10 14.00 -0.23
C ARG A 117 -24.81 14.48 -0.90
N VAL A 118 -23.69 14.40 -0.17
CA VAL A 118 -22.38 14.96 -0.52
C VAL A 118 -21.48 13.88 -1.11
N ARG A 119 -21.62 12.62 -0.67
CA ARG A 119 -20.98 11.43 -1.23
C ARG A 119 -22.05 10.42 -1.59
N THR A 120 -22.29 10.23 -2.89
CA THR A 120 -23.40 9.41 -3.38
C THR A 120 -22.98 8.04 -3.90
N SER A 121 -21.71 7.66 -3.72
CA SER A 121 -21.16 6.36 -4.12
C SER A 121 -21.71 5.19 -3.30
N SER A 122 -21.41 3.98 -3.77
CA SER A 122 -21.38 2.77 -2.91
C SER A 122 -19.93 2.45 -2.51
N GLY A 123 -19.74 1.76 -1.38
CA GLY A 123 -18.41 1.46 -0.87
C GLY A 123 -18.33 0.27 0.08
N MET A 124 -17.12 -0.24 0.27
CA MET A 124 -16.77 -1.35 1.15
C MET A 124 -15.33 -1.18 1.66
N PHE A 125 -15.10 -1.47 2.94
CA PHE A 125 -13.76 -1.56 3.52
C PHE A 125 -13.28 -3.01 3.49
N LEU A 126 -12.13 -3.24 2.86
CA LEU A 126 -11.42 -4.51 2.93
C LEU A 126 -10.65 -4.61 4.24
N ARG A 127 -10.50 -5.83 4.77
CA ARG A 127 -9.72 -6.04 5.99
C ARG A 127 -8.24 -5.85 5.68
N ARG A 128 -7.52 -5.20 6.60
CA ARG A 128 -6.07 -5.08 6.48
C ARG A 128 -5.40 -6.44 6.46
N GLY A 129 -4.43 -6.59 5.57
CA GLY A 129 -3.69 -7.83 5.40
C GLY A 129 -4.54 -9.08 5.16
N GLN A 130 -5.75 -8.93 4.61
CA GLN A 130 -6.74 -10.01 4.45
C GLN A 130 -6.17 -11.25 3.75
N ASP A 131 -5.40 -11.04 2.69
CA ASP A 131 -4.79 -12.10 1.89
C ASP A 131 -3.47 -11.62 1.27
N LYS A 132 -2.84 -12.48 0.47
CA LYS A 132 -1.53 -12.21 -0.13
C LYS A 132 -1.53 -11.03 -1.10
N ILE A 133 -2.63 -10.81 -1.82
CA ILE A 133 -2.72 -9.74 -2.82
C ILE A 133 -2.89 -8.41 -2.09
N ILE A 134 -3.81 -8.36 -1.12
CA ILE A 134 -4.01 -7.17 -0.28
C ILE A 134 -2.72 -6.78 0.44
N ARG A 135 -2.00 -7.74 1.05
CA ARG A 135 -0.71 -7.45 1.70
C ARG A 135 0.36 -6.93 0.73
N ALA A 136 0.39 -7.45 -0.49
CA ALA A 136 1.34 -6.99 -1.50
C ALA A 136 1.05 -5.53 -1.91
N ILE A 137 -0.23 -5.20 -2.12
CA ILE A 137 -0.68 -3.83 -2.41
C ILE A 137 -0.36 -2.92 -1.23
N GLU A 138 -0.75 -3.26 0.00
CA GLU A 138 -0.45 -2.48 1.22
C GLU A 138 1.05 -2.23 1.40
N LYS A 139 1.90 -3.23 1.14
CA LYS A 139 3.35 -3.07 1.18
C LYS A 139 3.82 -2.09 0.09
N ARG A 140 3.30 -2.20 -1.14
CA ARG A 140 3.62 -1.26 -2.23
C ARG A 140 3.22 0.18 -1.86
N ILE A 141 2.06 0.37 -1.24
CA ILE A 141 1.63 1.68 -0.72
C ILE A 141 2.65 2.22 0.27
N ALA A 142 3.11 1.40 1.23
CA ALA A 142 4.13 1.80 2.19
C ALA A 142 5.46 2.16 1.53
N ASP A 143 5.90 1.39 0.52
CA ASP A 143 7.14 1.66 -0.23
C ASP A 143 7.07 3.01 -0.98
N PHE A 144 5.91 3.40 -1.51
CA PHE A 144 5.72 4.65 -2.27
C PHE A 144 5.45 5.87 -1.39
N THR A 145 4.78 5.67 -0.26
CA THR A 145 4.49 6.76 0.70
C THR A 145 5.63 6.99 1.68
N PHE A 146 6.53 6.01 1.83
CA PHE A 146 7.52 5.92 2.91
C PHE A 146 6.90 5.90 4.31
N ILE A 147 5.63 5.49 4.42
CA ILE A 147 4.90 5.36 5.68
C ILE A 147 4.72 3.86 5.98
N PRO A 148 5.05 3.38 7.20
CA PRO A 148 4.90 1.96 7.53
C PRO A 148 3.45 1.47 7.38
N VAL A 149 3.28 0.23 6.92
CA VAL A 149 1.97 -0.41 6.66
C VAL A 149 1.04 -0.33 7.88
N GLU A 150 1.60 -0.30 9.09
CA GLU A 150 0.90 -0.21 10.36
C GLU A 150 0.07 1.08 10.51
N HIS A 151 0.44 2.14 9.82
CA HIS A 151 -0.26 3.44 9.84
C HIS A 151 -1.36 3.55 8.77
N GLY A 152 -1.45 2.58 7.86
CA GLY A 152 -2.52 2.53 6.86
C GLY A 152 -3.85 2.09 7.45
N GLU A 153 -4.94 2.73 7.03
CA GLU A 153 -6.29 2.20 7.19
C GLU A 153 -6.52 1.01 6.22
N GLY A 154 -7.61 0.27 6.41
CA GLY A 154 -8.02 -0.76 5.45
C GLY A 154 -8.40 -0.15 4.10
N LEU A 155 -8.12 -0.85 3.00
CA LEU A 155 -8.46 -0.36 1.66
C LEU A 155 -9.96 -0.11 1.54
N GLN A 156 -10.34 1.13 1.21
CA GLN A 156 -11.73 1.51 0.94
C GLN A 156 -11.97 1.45 -0.57
N VAL A 157 -12.78 0.49 -1.02
CA VAL A 157 -13.20 0.40 -2.43
C VAL A 157 -14.51 1.15 -2.61
N LEU A 158 -14.58 1.97 -3.65
CA LEU A 158 -15.72 2.82 -3.97
C LEU A 158 -16.17 2.60 -5.40
N HIS A 159 -17.48 2.69 -5.61
CA HIS A 159 -18.08 2.61 -6.94
C HIS A 159 -19.08 3.75 -7.12
N TYR A 160 -18.87 4.52 -8.19
CA TYR A 160 -19.67 5.65 -8.61
C TYR A 160 -20.41 5.28 -9.90
N GLU A 161 -21.74 5.29 -9.84
CA GLU A 161 -22.58 5.19 -11.03
C GLU A 161 -22.65 6.54 -11.76
N VAL A 162 -23.23 6.54 -12.96
CA VAL A 162 -23.45 7.77 -13.74
C VAL A 162 -24.19 8.81 -12.91
N GLY A 163 -23.62 10.00 -12.80
CA GLY A 163 -24.18 11.12 -12.03
C GLY A 163 -23.91 11.07 -10.51
N GLN A 164 -23.31 10.00 -9.99
CA GLN A 164 -22.81 9.98 -8.61
C GLN A 164 -21.50 10.77 -8.50
N LYS A 165 -21.24 11.30 -7.29
CA LYS A 165 -20.11 12.18 -7.04
C LYS A 165 -19.70 12.18 -5.58
N TYR A 166 -18.55 12.79 -5.32
CA TYR A 166 -18.17 13.31 -4.02
C TYR A 166 -17.97 14.83 -4.18
N GLU A 167 -18.65 15.63 -3.36
CA GLU A 167 -18.31 17.05 -3.27
C GLU A 167 -16.92 17.24 -2.64
N PRO A 168 -16.27 18.39 -2.91
CA PRO A 168 -14.99 18.72 -2.33
C PRO A 168 -14.95 18.61 -0.80
N HIS A 169 -13.96 17.90 -0.27
CA HIS A 169 -13.74 17.64 1.14
C HIS A 169 -12.26 17.51 1.47
N TYR A 170 -11.97 17.36 2.76
CA TYR A 170 -10.64 17.04 3.27
C TYR A 170 -10.64 15.63 3.83
N ASP A 171 -9.53 14.92 3.65
CA ASP A 171 -9.34 13.60 4.26
C ASP A 171 -8.89 13.69 5.71
N TYR A 172 -8.24 14.78 6.10
CA TYR A 172 -7.87 15.04 7.48
C TYR A 172 -9.10 15.32 8.36
N PHE A 173 -8.99 14.97 9.64
CA PHE A 173 -10.00 15.30 10.63
C PHE A 173 -9.81 16.73 11.12
N VAL A 174 -10.91 17.48 11.18
CA VAL A 174 -10.96 18.83 11.78
C VAL A 174 -11.35 18.80 13.25
N ASP A 175 -11.95 17.71 13.73
CA ASP A 175 -12.43 17.56 15.09
C ASP A 175 -11.43 16.79 15.97
N GLU A 176 -11.38 17.17 17.25
CA GLU A 176 -10.49 16.53 18.22
C GLU A 176 -10.88 15.07 18.51
N PHE A 177 -12.16 14.73 18.37
CA PHE A 177 -12.65 13.39 18.72
C PHE A 177 -12.07 12.33 17.77
N ASN A 178 -12.20 12.51 16.47
CA ASN A 178 -11.66 11.59 15.47
C ASN A 178 -10.12 11.60 15.50
N THR A 179 -9.52 12.77 15.64
CA THR A 179 -8.05 12.90 15.73
C THR A 179 -7.47 12.13 16.92
N ARG A 180 -8.12 12.17 18.10
CA ARG A 180 -7.66 11.45 19.30
C ARG A 180 -7.89 9.93 19.20
N ASN A 181 -8.97 9.50 18.56
CA ASN A 181 -9.36 8.09 18.53
C ASN A 181 -8.76 7.30 17.36
N GLY A 182 -8.45 7.96 16.24
CA GLY A 182 -7.93 7.33 15.02
C GLY A 182 -6.58 7.85 14.53
N GLY A 183 -6.07 8.95 15.12
CA GLY A 183 -4.91 9.68 14.59
C GLY A 183 -5.30 10.65 13.48
N GLN A 184 -4.33 11.41 12.98
CA GLN A 184 -4.51 12.33 11.84
C GLN A 184 -4.05 11.68 10.53
N ARG A 185 -4.75 11.95 9.43
CA ARG A 185 -4.40 11.45 8.10
C ARG A 185 -3.41 12.39 7.40
N LEU A 186 -2.20 11.90 7.19
CA LEU A 186 -1.10 12.66 6.58
C LEU A 186 -1.20 12.73 5.05
N ALA A 187 -1.57 11.62 4.43
CA ALA A 187 -1.61 11.44 2.99
C ALA A 187 -2.65 10.41 2.58
N THR A 188 -3.09 10.51 1.34
CA THR A 188 -4.05 9.60 0.70
C THR A 188 -3.47 9.08 -0.59
N LEU A 189 -3.53 7.76 -0.79
CA LEU A 189 -3.25 7.12 -2.07
C LEU A 189 -4.57 6.65 -2.69
N LEU A 190 -5.05 7.36 -3.70
CA LEU A 190 -6.25 7.03 -4.44
C LEU A 190 -5.90 6.21 -5.68
N MET A 191 -6.30 4.95 -5.73
CA MET A 191 -6.03 4.04 -6.84
C MET A 191 -7.24 3.92 -7.77
N TYR A 192 -7.04 4.14 -9.06
CA TYR A 192 -8.11 4.05 -10.06
C TYR A 192 -8.24 2.61 -10.56
N LEU A 193 -9.37 1.97 -10.28
CA LEU A 193 -9.59 0.55 -10.58
C LEU A 193 -10.22 0.31 -11.96
N SER A 194 -10.64 1.37 -12.65
CA SER A 194 -11.25 1.31 -13.98
C SER A 194 -10.99 2.59 -14.77
N ASP A 195 -10.97 2.48 -16.10
CA ASP A 195 -11.02 3.66 -16.97
C ASP A 195 -12.42 4.26 -16.91
N VAL A 196 -12.50 5.60 -16.95
CA VAL A 196 -13.77 6.34 -17.00
C VAL A 196 -13.83 7.13 -18.30
N GLU A 197 -14.88 6.89 -19.09
CA GLU A 197 -15.06 7.49 -20.41
C GLU A 197 -15.24 9.01 -20.30
N GLU A 198 -16.18 9.47 -19.47
CA GLU A 198 -16.49 10.87 -19.22
C GLU A 198 -16.69 11.15 -17.73
N GLY A 199 -16.16 12.28 -17.26
CA GLY A 199 -16.27 12.69 -15.85
C GLY A 199 -15.41 11.84 -14.91
N GLY A 200 -15.81 11.81 -13.64
CA GLY A 200 -15.14 11.02 -12.59
C GLY A 200 -13.76 11.55 -12.20
N GLU A 201 -13.38 12.75 -12.62
CA GLU A 201 -12.09 13.32 -12.28
C GLU A 201 -11.95 13.56 -10.79
N THR A 202 -10.76 13.32 -10.24
CA THR A 202 -10.39 13.83 -8.93
C THR A 202 -9.93 15.27 -9.10
N VAL A 203 -10.65 16.22 -8.49
CA VAL A 203 -10.45 17.66 -8.69
C VAL A 203 -9.94 18.31 -7.41
N PHE A 204 -8.83 19.04 -7.51
CA PHE A 204 -8.30 19.91 -6.45
C PHE A 204 -8.61 21.38 -6.78
N PRO A 205 -9.77 21.91 -6.37
CA PRO A 205 -10.19 23.29 -6.71
C PRO A 205 -9.31 24.37 -6.07
N SER A 206 -8.57 24.04 -5.02
CA SER A 206 -7.69 24.97 -4.31
C SER A 206 -6.20 24.81 -4.64
N ALA A 207 -5.86 23.95 -5.62
CA ALA A 207 -4.49 23.77 -6.05
C ALA A 207 -3.96 25.04 -6.73
N LYS A 208 -2.69 25.37 -6.48
CA LYS A 208 -2.01 26.52 -7.10
C LYS A 208 -1.40 26.18 -8.46
N VAL A 209 -2.17 25.50 -9.30
CA VAL A 209 -1.82 25.16 -10.68
C VAL A 209 -2.92 25.69 -11.59
N PHE A 210 -2.54 26.35 -12.69
CA PHE A 210 -3.51 26.80 -13.68
C PHE A 210 -4.07 25.59 -14.44
N SER A 211 -5.38 25.31 -14.28
CA SER A 211 -6.02 24.15 -14.91
C SER A 211 -5.88 24.14 -16.44
N SER A 212 -5.88 25.31 -17.06
CA SER A 212 -5.65 25.49 -18.50
C SER A 212 -4.27 25.03 -19.00
N SER A 213 -3.29 24.88 -18.11
CA SER A 213 -1.96 24.37 -18.45
C SER A 213 -1.88 22.84 -18.47
N LEU A 214 -2.95 22.14 -18.07
CA LEU A 214 -2.99 20.69 -18.05
C LEU A 214 -3.06 20.14 -19.49
N ARG A 215 -2.22 19.14 -19.77
CA ARG A 215 -2.05 18.54 -21.11
C ARG A 215 -3.35 18.02 -21.74
N ARG A 216 -4.39 17.79 -20.93
CA ARG A 216 -5.69 17.22 -21.35
C ARG A 216 -6.88 18.07 -20.92
N TYR A 217 -6.68 19.39 -20.71
CA TYR A 217 -7.72 20.30 -20.25
C TYR A 217 -9.02 20.24 -21.08
N THR A 218 -8.91 20.07 -22.40
CA THR A 218 -10.06 19.99 -23.31
C THR A 218 -10.88 18.71 -23.17
N GLU A 219 -10.31 17.66 -22.58
CA GLU A 219 -10.96 16.37 -22.34
C GLU A 219 -11.64 16.30 -20.96
N LEU A 220 -11.49 17.34 -20.13
CA LEU A 220 -12.08 17.42 -18.80
C LEU A 220 -13.55 17.86 -18.86
N SER A 221 -14.34 17.32 -17.94
CA SER A 221 -15.68 17.79 -17.64
C SER A 221 -15.67 19.23 -17.12
N GLU A 222 -16.83 19.89 -17.12
CA GLU A 222 -16.98 21.21 -16.49
C GLU A 222 -16.64 21.20 -14.99
N CYS A 223 -16.76 20.06 -14.32
CA CYS A 223 -16.28 19.89 -12.96
C CYS A 223 -14.75 19.85 -12.92
N GLY A 224 -14.13 19.04 -13.78
CA GLY A 224 -12.69 18.89 -13.89
C GLY A 224 -11.95 20.19 -14.23
N LYS A 225 -12.60 21.16 -14.89
CA LYS A 225 -11.96 22.44 -15.22
C LYS A 225 -11.78 23.39 -14.02
N LYS A 226 -12.41 23.10 -12.88
CA LYS A 226 -12.43 23.97 -11.69
C LYS A 226 -11.12 23.98 -10.89
N GLY A 227 -10.14 23.14 -11.22
CA GLY A 227 -8.87 23.06 -10.50
C GLY A 227 -7.87 22.13 -11.20
N LEU A 228 -6.83 21.74 -10.48
CA LEU A 228 -5.98 20.63 -10.90
C LEU A 228 -6.83 19.36 -10.92
N SER A 229 -6.84 18.64 -12.03
CA SER A 229 -7.72 17.47 -12.18
C SER A 229 -7.00 16.29 -12.79
N ILE A 230 -7.35 15.11 -12.28
CA ILE A 230 -6.80 13.83 -12.71
C ILE A 230 -7.96 12.99 -13.23
N LYS A 231 -7.90 12.60 -14.52
CA LYS A 231 -8.87 11.68 -15.12
C LYS A 231 -8.54 10.24 -14.69
N PRO A 232 -9.52 9.45 -14.21
CA PRO A 232 -9.27 8.07 -13.80
C PRO A 232 -8.78 7.23 -14.98
N LYS A 233 -7.68 6.54 -14.75
CA LYS A 233 -7.12 5.55 -15.67
C LYS A 233 -6.78 4.30 -14.88
N MET A 234 -7.28 3.16 -15.33
CA MET A 234 -7.12 1.88 -14.64
C MET A 234 -5.63 1.60 -14.39
N GLY A 235 -5.30 1.29 -13.13
CA GLY A 235 -3.94 0.98 -12.70
C GLY A 235 -3.14 2.18 -12.18
N ASP A 236 -3.54 3.41 -12.50
CA ASP A 236 -2.86 4.60 -11.99
C ASP A 236 -3.25 4.87 -10.53
N ALA A 237 -2.35 5.49 -9.76
CA ALA A 237 -2.58 5.87 -8.37
C ALA A 237 -2.13 7.30 -8.10
N LEU A 238 -3.03 8.11 -7.55
CA LEU A 238 -2.79 9.49 -7.13
C LEU A 238 -2.40 9.51 -5.64
N LEU A 239 -1.17 9.93 -5.34
CA LEU A 239 -0.74 10.25 -3.98
C LEU A 239 -0.85 11.75 -3.76
N PHE A 240 -1.57 12.17 -2.73
CA PHE A 240 -1.57 13.55 -2.27
C PHE A 240 -1.48 13.67 -0.75
N TRP A 241 -0.97 14.80 -0.29
CA TRP A 241 -0.73 15.04 1.13
C TRP A 241 -1.76 16.02 1.70
N SER A 242 -2.41 15.59 2.79
CA SER A 242 -3.33 16.39 3.60
C SER A 242 -2.60 17.35 4.55
N MET A 243 -1.30 17.13 4.74
CA MET A 243 -0.44 17.90 5.64
C MET A 243 0.85 18.35 4.95
N ARG A 244 1.34 19.51 5.36
CA ARG A 244 2.64 20.06 4.98
C ARG A 244 3.77 19.34 5.76
N PRO A 245 5.04 19.45 5.30
CA PRO A 245 6.17 18.83 6.01
C PRO A 245 6.36 19.30 7.46
N ASP A 246 5.85 20.49 7.81
CA ASP A 246 5.85 21.02 9.18
C ASP A 246 4.68 20.51 10.04
N ALA A 247 3.94 19.50 9.55
CA ALA A 247 2.76 18.91 10.15
C ALA A 247 1.56 19.88 10.32
N THR A 248 1.53 21.00 9.60
CA THR A 248 0.32 21.82 9.49
C THR A 248 -0.63 21.24 8.43
N LEU A 249 -1.94 21.38 8.63
CA LEU A 249 -2.94 21.00 7.63
C LEU A 249 -2.76 21.83 6.36
N ASP A 250 -2.95 21.22 5.19
CA ASP A 250 -2.83 21.90 3.90
C ASP A 250 -4.21 22.19 3.28
N PRO A 251 -4.73 23.44 3.35
CA PRO A 251 -6.04 23.76 2.78
C PRO A 251 -6.11 23.59 1.25
N SER A 252 -4.96 23.53 0.58
CA SER A 252 -4.93 23.26 -0.87
C SER A 252 -5.26 21.81 -1.21
N SER A 253 -5.26 20.89 -0.23
CA SER A 253 -5.61 19.48 -0.40
C SER A 253 -7.12 19.21 -0.46
N LEU A 254 -7.95 20.26 -0.51
CA LEU A 254 -9.37 20.15 -0.77
C LEU A 254 -9.57 19.42 -2.10
N HIS A 255 -10.33 18.33 -2.10
CA HIS A 255 -10.52 17.51 -3.29
C HIS A 255 -11.88 16.83 -3.33
N GLY A 256 -12.36 16.48 -4.53
CA GLY A 256 -13.63 15.77 -4.75
C GLY A 256 -13.57 14.89 -5.99
#